data_AF-A0AAD8RTE0-F1
#
_entry.id   AF-A0AAD8RTE0-F1
#
_cell.length_a   1.000
_cell.length_b   1.000
_cell.length_c   1.000
_cell.angle_alpha   90.00
_cell.angle_beta   90.00
_cell.angle_gamma   90.00
#
_symmetry.space_group_name_H-M   'P 1'
#
loop_
_entity.id
_entity.type
_entity.pdbx_description
1 polymer ?
#
loop_
_entity_poly.entity_id
_entity_poly.type
_entity_poly.pdbx_seq_one_letter_code
_entity_poly.pdbx_strand_id
1 'polypeptide(L)'
;MAALINTTLSVPASPTGAVGAPRRRSRLAMVARAVRCHEQGGQESSRRAVVFGAAAVVTAMTAAVSGSARAEDMAGGYVEMVVDDHVRGLGEWAVRQHNKESGEKDDVQFGKVVKAEGQVVNGMNYNLFIDGKDIRGAPGTYLAEVYEKAANRPGVQEILKLNEFVRLLKSS
;
A
#
# COMPACT_ATOMS: atom_id res chain seq x y z
N MET A 1 5.18 56.18 -36.52
CA MET A 1 3.94 55.66 -35.89
C MET A 1 4.40 54.90 -34.64
N ALA A 2 4.57 55.52 -33.47
CA ALA A 2 3.54 55.95 -32.49
C ALA A 2 2.46 54.86 -32.30
N ALA A 3 2.17 54.33 -31.11
CA ALA A 3 2.14 54.96 -29.79
C ALA A 3 2.38 53.97 -28.63
N LEU A 4 2.87 54.56 -27.53
CA LEU A 4 2.90 54.07 -26.15
C LEU A 4 1.46 53.95 -25.60
N ILE A 5 1.18 52.95 -24.75
CA ILE A 5 0.29 53.13 -23.59
C ILE A 5 0.72 52.24 -22.43
N ASN A 6 1.04 52.91 -21.33
CA ASN A 6 1.32 52.42 -19.99
C ASN A 6 0.03 52.68 -19.18
N THR A 7 -0.49 51.75 -18.38
CA THR A 7 -1.54 52.11 -17.38
C THR A 7 -1.51 51.18 -16.17
N THR A 8 -1.38 51.83 -15.03
CA THR A 8 -1.27 51.34 -13.67
C THR A 8 -2.63 51.38 -12.97
N LEU A 9 -2.77 50.53 -11.94
CA LEU A 9 -3.58 50.72 -10.71
C LEU A 9 -5.12 50.60 -10.79
N SER A 10 -5.69 49.68 -9.99
CA SER A 10 -6.56 50.02 -8.84
C SER A 10 -7.12 48.78 -8.12
N VAL A 11 -6.91 48.77 -6.79
CA VAL A 11 -7.64 47.97 -5.79
C VAL A 11 -8.84 48.79 -5.31
N PRO A 12 -9.98 48.17 -4.98
CA PRO A 12 -10.55 48.30 -3.63
C PRO A 12 -11.08 46.95 -3.10
N ALA A 13 -10.71 46.51 -1.90
CA ALA A 13 -11.32 46.81 -0.58
C ALA A 13 -12.65 46.05 -0.32
N SER A 14 -12.60 45.15 0.67
CA SER A 14 -13.71 44.40 1.28
C SER A 14 -14.70 45.27 2.06
N PRO A 15 -15.90 44.74 2.38
CA PRO A 15 -16.32 44.62 3.79
C PRO A 15 -17.09 43.30 4.07
N THR A 16 -16.76 42.53 5.11
CA THR A 16 -17.22 42.62 6.53
C THR A 16 -18.50 41.83 6.82
N GLY A 17 -18.40 40.89 7.77
CA GLY A 17 -19.50 40.22 8.50
C GLY A 17 -19.55 38.72 8.20
N ALA A 18 -19.59 37.77 9.14
CA ALA A 18 -19.99 37.80 10.55
C ALA A 18 -19.27 36.64 11.30
N VAL A 19 -18.71 36.91 12.49
CA VAL A 19 -19.24 36.50 13.82
C VAL A 19 -19.22 34.98 14.08
N GLY A 20 -18.41 34.56 15.05
CA GLY A 20 -18.51 33.24 15.68
C GLY A 20 -17.25 32.78 16.42
N ALA A 21 -17.06 33.21 17.65
CA ALA A 21 -16.16 32.61 18.64
C ALA A 21 -16.93 32.54 19.99
N PRO A 22 -16.46 31.89 21.09
CA PRO A 22 -15.34 30.96 21.28
C PRO A 22 -15.72 29.73 22.17
N ARG A 23 -14.69 28.98 22.62
CA ARG A 23 -14.62 27.97 23.72
C ARG A 23 -14.87 26.54 23.23
N ARG A 24 -14.13 25.50 23.63
CA ARG A 24 -13.33 25.27 24.85
C ARG A 24 -12.36 24.08 24.61
N ARG A 25 -11.31 24.08 25.41
CA ARG A 25 -10.24 23.09 25.57
C ARG A 25 -10.73 21.65 25.73
N SER A 26 -9.97 20.70 25.17
CA SER A 26 -9.62 19.37 25.73
C SER A 26 -8.37 18.88 24.98
N ARG A 27 -7.13 19.09 25.47
CA ARG A 27 -6.35 18.21 26.38
C ARG A 27 -6.67 16.71 26.28
N LEU A 28 -5.64 15.98 25.84
CA LEU A 28 -5.18 14.64 26.26
C LEU A 28 -6.13 13.45 26.17
N ALA A 29 -5.76 12.48 25.32
CA ALA A 29 -5.52 11.06 25.65
C ALA A 29 -5.29 10.33 24.30
N MET A 30 -4.06 10.07 23.87
CA MET A 30 -3.31 8.84 24.16
C MET A 30 -4.18 7.59 24.35
N VAL A 31 -4.52 6.91 23.25
CA VAL A 31 -4.77 5.46 23.21
C VAL A 31 -4.33 5.00 21.81
N ALA A 32 -3.07 4.63 21.57
CA ALA A 32 -2.53 3.30 21.87
C ALA A 32 -3.56 2.18 21.63
N ARG A 33 -4.04 2.04 20.38
CA ARG A 33 -4.70 0.79 19.98
C ARG A 33 -3.63 -0.23 19.64
N ALA A 34 -3.07 -0.76 20.72
CA ALA A 34 -2.33 -2.01 20.70
C ALA A 34 -3.20 -3.08 20.03
N VAL A 35 -2.57 -3.76 19.08
CA VAL A 35 -2.85 -5.14 18.71
C VAL A 35 -3.28 -5.89 19.97
N ARG A 36 -4.54 -6.32 19.98
CA ARG A 36 -4.96 -7.48 20.74
C ARG A 36 -5.73 -8.38 19.79
N CYS A 37 -4.97 -9.19 19.07
CA CYS A 37 -5.44 -10.51 18.71
C CYS A 37 -5.88 -11.19 20.01
N HIS A 38 -7.12 -11.63 20.03
CA HIS A 38 -7.70 -12.29 21.18
C HIS A 38 -7.08 -13.68 21.29
N GLU A 39 -6.10 -13.80 22.17
CA GLU A 39 -5.59 -15.04 22.71
C GLU A 39 -6.44 -15.38 23.94
N GLN A 40 -7.23 -16.46 23.86
CA GLN A 40 -7.71 -17.14 25.06
C GLN A 40 -7.34 -18.61 24.94
N GLY A 41 -6.21 -18.94 25.56
CA GLY A 41 -5.91 -20.26 26.08
C GLY A 41 -6.98 -20.67 27.10
N GLY A 42 -7.27 -21.97 27.12
CA GLY A 42 -8.46 -22.52 27.75
C GLY A 42 -8.37 -22.80 29.24
N GLN A 43 -9.45 -23.37 29.77
CA GLN A 43 -9.41 -24.30 30.90
C GLN A 43 -10.75 -25.01 31.04
N GLU A 44 -10.66 -26.31 31.32
CA GLU A 44 -11.38 -26.96 32.42
C GLU A 44 -12.79 -27.54 32.19
N SER A 45 -12.78 -28.88 32.09
CA SER A 45 -13.47 -29.80 33.00
C SER A 45 -14.92 -29.45 33.36
N SER A 46 -15.86 -30.11 32.68
CA SER A 46 -17.14 -30.41 33.32
C SER A 46 -17.66 -31.78 32.88
N ARG A 47 -17.24 -32.78 33.66
CA ARG A 47 -18.09 -33.86 34.20
C ARG A 47 -19.08 -34.51 33.22
N ARG A 48 -18.69 -35.63 32.60
CA ARG A 48 -19.54 -36.82 32.55
C ARG A 48 -18.70 -38.10 32.63
N ALA A 49 -19.27 -39.06 33.36
CA ALA A 49 -18.66 -40.24 33.94
C ALA A 49 -18.41 -41.37 32.93
N VAL A 50 -17.34 -42.14 33.19
CA VAL A 50 -17.22 -43.62 33.23
C VAL A 50 -17.78 -44.37 32.02
N VAL A 51 -17.00 -45.15 31.24
CA VAL A 51 -16.55 -46.52 31.60
C VAL A 51 -15.20 -46.85 30.93
N PHE A 52 -14.33 -47.52 31.68
CA PHE A 52 -13.05 -48.11 31.25
C PHE A 52 -13.26 -49.25 30.24
N GLY A 53 -12.63 -49.13 29.07
CA GLY A 53 -12.44 -50.23 28.12
C GLY A 53 -10.99 -50.22 27.63
N ALA A 54 -10.18 -51.16 28.14
CA ALA A 54 -8.79 -51.34 27.75
C ALA A 54 -8.72 -52.06 26.39
N ALA A 55 -8.16 -51.40 25.38
CA ALA A 55 -7.58 -52.04 24.21
C ALA A 55 -6.50 -51.11 23.62
N ALA A 56 -5.28 -51.64 23.52
CA ALA A 56 -4.10 -50.93 23.04
C ALA A 56 -4.26 -50.50 21.57
N VAL A 57 -4.15 -49.20 21.31
CA VAL A 57 -3.89 -48.68 19.97
C VAL A 57 -2.79 -47.62 20.08
N VAL A 58 -1.59 -48.02 19.65
CA VAL A 58 -0.50 -47.11 19.32
C VAL A 58 -0.94 -46.29 18.12
N THR A 59 -1.17 -44.99 18.28
CA THR A 59 -1.26 -44.07 17.14
C THR A 59 -0.72 -42.70 17.55
N ALA A 60 0.46 -42.41 17.00
CA ALA A 60 1.07 -41.13 16.69
C ALA A 60 0.73 -39.90 17.57
N MET A 61 1.73 -39.45 18.33
CA MET A 61 1.84 -38.05 18.76
C MET A 61 1.73 -37.15 17.53
N THR A 62 0.58 -36.54 17.30
CA THR A 62 0.50 -35.39 16.40
C THR A 62 0.95 -34.18 17.21
N ALA A 63 2.27 -33.98 17.27
CA ALA A 63 2.79 -32.69 17.69
C ALA A 63 2.27 -31.67 16.68
N ALA A 64 1.33 -30.84 17.12
CA ALA A 64 0.96 -29.62 16.41
C ALA A 64 2.23 -28.78 16.30
N VAL A 65 2.91 -28.88 15.16
CA VAL A 65 3.88 -27.86 14.76
C VAL A 65 3.06 -26.63 14.42
N SER A 66 2.80 -25.82 15.43
CA SER A 66 2.43 -24.43 15.23
C SER A 66 3.58 -23.81 14.48
N GLY A 67 3.46 -23.70 13.15
CA GLY A 67 4.33 -22.91 12.31
C GLY A 67 4.17 -21.44 12.67
N SER A 68 4.73 -21.03 13.81
CA SER A 68 5.08 -19.64 14.05
C SER A 68 6.27 -19.38 13.14
N ALA A 69 5.99 -19.06 11.88
CA ALA A 69 6.98 -18.45 11.01
C ALA A 69 7.48 -17.22 11.77
N ARG A 70 8.71 -17.33 12.27
CA ARG A 70 9.48 -16.19 12.72
C ARG A 70 9.56 -15.28 11.49
N ALA A 71 8.84 -14.16 11.51
CA ALA A 71 9.18 -13.03 10.69
C ALA A 71 10.51 -12.54 11.24
N GLU A 72 11.59 -13.16 10.76
CA GLU A 72 12.94 -12.66 10.97
C GLU A 72 13.06 -11.39 10.15
N ASP A 73 13.31 -10.30 10.88
CA ASP A 73 13.71 -8.97 10.40
C ASP A 73 15.09 -9.07 9.74
N MET A 74 15.13 -9.72 8.58
CA MET A 74 16.19 -9.67 7.60
C MET A 74 15.59 -8.86 6.45
N ALA A 75 16.34 -7.93 5.86
CA ALA A 75 15.95 -7.29 4.60
C ALA A 75 15.66 -8.39 3.56
N GLY A 76 14.38 -8.78 3.50
CA GLY A 76 13.96 -10.14 3.13
C GLY A 76 13.67 -10.23 1.65
N GLY A 77 13.45 -11.43 1.13
CA GLY A 77 12.95 -11.58 -0.24
C GLY A 77 11.62 -10.85 -0.46
N TYR A 78 11.17 -10.78 -1.70
CA TYR A 78 9.85 -10.26 -2.02
C TYR A 78 8.77 -11.11 -1.36
N VAL A 79 7.85 -10.43 -0.66
CA VAL A 79 6.68 -11.05 -0.04
C VAL A 79 5.43 -10.55 -0.74
N GLU A 80 4.49 -11.45 -1.01
CA GLU A 80 3.21 -11.08 -1.62
C GLU A 80 2.43 -10.12 -0.71
N MET A 81 1.89 -9.06 -1.30
CA MET A 81 1.14 -8.01 -0.63
C MET A 81 -0.32 -8.02 -1.05
N VAL A 82 -1.18 -7.57 -0.13
CA VAL A 82 -2.59 -7.32 -0.46
C VAL A 82 -2.67 -6.08 -1.36
N VAL A 83 -3.46 -6.18 -2.44
CA VAL A 83 -3.74 -5.05 -3.33
C VAL A 83 -4.77 -4.14 -2.67
N ASP A 84 -4.30 -3.19 -1.86
CA ASP A 84 -5.11 -2.13 -1.26
C ASP A 84 -5.15 -0.86 -2.15
N ASP A 85 -5.77 0.20 -1.63
CA ASP A 85 -5.90 1.48 -2.35
C ASP A 85 -4.55 2.18 -2.56
N HIS A 86 -3.58 1.99 -1.65
CA HIS A 86 -2.22 2.54 -1.78
C HIS A 86 -1.47 1.85 -2.91
N VAL A 87 -1.45 0.52 -2.91
CA VAL A 87 -0.83 -0.30 -3.96
C VAL A 87 -1.45 -0.03 -5.33
N ARG A 88 -2.77 0.16 -5.39
CA ARG A 88 -3.46 0.56 -6.63
C ARG A 88 -3.01 1.94 -7.10
N GLY A 89 -2.90 2.91 -6.19
CA GLY A 89 -2.38 4.25 -6.47
C GLY A 89 -0.95 4.24 -6.98
N LEU A 90 -0.09 3.38 -6.44
CA LEU A 90 1.28 3.17 -6.95
C LEU A 90 1.27 2.61 -8.37
N GLY A 91 0.36 1.69 -8.69
CA GLY A 91 0.20 1.15 -10.04
C GLY A 91 -0.23 2.21 -11.07
N GLU A 92 -1.21 3.06 -10.71
CA GLU A 92 -1.63 4.19 -11.54
C GLU A 92 -0.50 5.22 -11.72
N TRP A 93 0.21 5.52 -10.64
CA TRP A 93 1.37 6.40 -10.66
C TRP A 93 2.45 5.86 -11.60
N ALA A 94 2.77 4.57 -11.54
CA ALA A 94 3.79 3.93 -12.35
C ALA A 94 3.49 4.04 -13.84
N VAL A 95 2.26 3.69 -14.26
CA VAL A 95 1.83 3.83 -15.66
C VAL A 95 1.92 5.28 -16.13
N ARG A 96 1.48 6.23 -15.29
CA ARG A 96 1.56 7.66 -15.63
C ARG A 96 3.01 8.14 -15.75
N GLN A 97 3.95 7.67 -14.93
CA GLN A 97 5.36 8.03 -15.08
C GLN A 97 5.96 7.40 -16.33
N HIS A 98 5.68 6.13 -16.60
CA HIS A 98 6.13 5.47 -17.81
C HIS A 98 5.69 6.21 -19.07
N ASN A 99 4.40 6.56 -19.18
CA ASN A 99 3.87 7.30 -20.33
C ASN A 99 4.51 8.69 -20.49
N LYS A 100 4.89 9.35 -19.39
CA LYS A 100 5.63 10.61 -19.44
C LYS A 100 7.05 10.44 -19.96
N GLU A 101 7.72 9.34 -19.60
CA GLU A 101 9.12 9.07 -19.95
C GLU A 101 9.25 8.50 -21.37
N SER A 102 8.38 7.58 -21.76
CA SER A 102 8.38 6.94 -23.09
C SER A 102 7.72 7.81 -24.17
N GLY A 103 6.80 8.69 -23.77
CA GLY A 103 5.95 9.45 -24.68
C GLY A 103 4.95 8.57 -25.44
N GLU A 104 4.31 9.15 -26.47
CA GLU A 104 3.16 8.56 -27.18
C GLU A 104 3.43 7.23 -27.91
N LYS A 105 4.64 6.67 -27.90
CA LYS A 105 4.95 5.45 -28.67
C LYS A 105 4.67 4.17 -27.88
N ASP A 106 4.82 4.25 -26.56
CA ASP A 106 4.69 3.11 -25.66
C ASP A 106 3.66 3.38 -24.55
N ASP A 107 2.70 4.25 -24.82
CA ASP A 107 1.64 4.58 -23.88
C ASP A 107 0.85 3.33 -23.48
N VAL A 108 0.67 3.18 -22.17
CA VAL A 108 -0.11 2.11 -21.56
C VAL A 108 -1.34 2.70 -20.88
N GLN A 109 -2.50 2.08 -21.10
CA GLN A 109 -3.72 2.34 -20.34
C GLN A 109 -3.72 1.43 -19.10
N PHE A 110 -3.77 2.05 -17.92
CA PHE A 110 -3.89 1.32 -16.66
C PHE A 110 -5.25 0.62 -16.59
N GLY A 111 -5.24 -0.68 -16.26
CA GLY A 111 -6.44 -1.45 -15.97
C GLY A 111 -6.60 -1.72 -14.48
N LYS A 112 -5.74 -2.59 -13.94
CA LYS A 112 -5.70 -2.90 -12.49
C LYS A 112 -4.37 -3.55 -12.11
N VAL A 113 -4.04 -3.50 -10.82
CA VAL A 113 -2.98 -4.34 -10.26
C VAL A 113 -3.54 -5.74 -9.99
N VAL A 114 -2.94 -6.77 -10.58
CA VAL A 114 -3.34 -8.18 -10.40
C VAL A 114 -2.59 -8.87 -9.27
N LYS A 115 -1.34 -8.46 -9.04
CA LYS A 115 -0.48 -8.99 -7.99
C LYS A 115 0.49 -7.90 -7.56
N ALA A 116 0.81 -7.88 -6.27
CA ALA A 116 1.82 -7.00 -5.72
C ALA A 116 2.76 -7.81 -4.83
N GLU A 117 4.04 -7.51 -4.91
CA GLU A 117 5.04 -8.04 -3.99
C GLU A 117 5.85 -6.87 -3.43
N GLY A 118 6.26 -6.98 -2.17
CA GLY A 118 6.94 -5.93 -1.44
C GLY A 118 8.23 -6.43 -0.80
N GLN A 119 9.21 -5.54 -0.74
CA GLN A 119 10.49 -5.79 -0.08
C GLN A 119 10.91 -4.57 0.75
N VAL A 120 11.17 -4.80 2.05
CA VAL A 120 11.71 -3.79 2.95
C VAL A 120 13.21 -3.68 2.76
N VAL A 121 13.69 -2.48 2.44
CA VAL A 121 15.10 -2.11 2.28
C VAL A 121 15.38 -0.83 3.10
N ASN A 122 16.00 0.20 2.52
CA ASN A 122 16.08 1.55 3.10
C ASN A 122 14.85 2.41 2.73
N GLY A 123 13.69 1.77 2.66
CA GLY A 123 12.44 2.18 2.02
C GLY A 123 11.64 0.91 1.67
N MET A 124 10.67 1.02 0.77
CA MET A 124 9.89 -0.12 0.29
C MET A 124 10.06 -0.24 -1.22
N ASN A 125 10.44 -1.43 -1.71
CA ASN A 125 10.40 -1.73 -3.13
C ASN A 125 9.16 -2.58 -3.44
N TYR A 126 8.46 -2.25 -4.51
CA TYR A 126 7.25 -2.92 -4.93
C TYR A 126 7.41 -3.48 -6.34
N ASN A 127 7.06 -4.74 -6.51
CA ASN A 127 6.84 -5.35 -7.82
C ASN A 127 5.35 -5.41 -8.06
N LEU A 128 4.86 -4.54 -8.95
CA LEU A 128 3.45 -4.43 -9.28
C LEU A 128 3.21 -5.08 -10.64
N PHE A 129 2.38 -6.13 -10.64
CA PHE A 129 1.91 -6.77 -11.86
C PHE A 129 0.60 -6.09 -12.25
N ILE A 130 0.61 -5.39 -13.38
CA ILE A 130 -0.47 -4.54 -13.84
C ILE A 130 -1.07 -5.15 -15.11
N ASP A 131 -2.37 -5.41 -15.09
CA ASP A 131 -3.11 -5.63 -16.33
C ASP A 131 -3.45 -4.27 -16.94
N GLY A 132 -3.11 -4.10 -18.22
CA GLY A 132 -3.34 -2.88 -18.97
C GLY A 132 -3.53 -3.15 -20.45
N LYS A 133 -3.59 -2.08 -21.24
CA LYS A 133 -3.62 -2.15 -22.70
C LYS A 133 -2.52 -1.27 -23.26
N ASP A 134 -1.83 -1.74 -24.29
CA ASP A 134 -0.90 -0.88 -25.02
C ASP A 134 -1.64 0.18 -25.86
N ILE A 135 -0.88 1.06 -26.51
CA ILE A 135 -1.42 2.09 -27.39
C ILE A 135 -2.29 1.55 -28.53
N ARG A 136 -2.10 0.30 -28.93
CA ARG A 136 -2.91 -0.37 -29.96
C ARG A 136 -4.18 -0.99 -29.38
N GLY A 137 -4.40 -0.85 -28.07
CA GLY A 137 -5.52 -1.41 -27.33
C GLY A 137 -5.37 -2.91 -27.03
N ALA A 138 -4.21 -3.51 -27.32
CA ALA A 138 -3.99 -4.93 -27.06
C ALA A 138 -3.74 -5.16 -25.57
N PRO A 139 -4.43 -6.12 -24.92
CA PRO A 139 -4.23 -6.39 -23.51
C PRO A 139 -2.82 -6.94 -23.25
N GLY A 140 -2.26 -6.56 -22.12
CA GLY A 140 -0.95 -7.01 -21.67
C GLY A 140 -0.86 -6.98 -20.14
N THR A 141 0.04 -7.80 -19.61
CA THR A 141 0.45 -7.72 -18.22
C THR A 141 1.82 -7.06 -18.18
N TYR A 142 2.02 -6.12 -17.27
CA TYR A 142 3.22 -5.31 -17.13
C TYR A 142 3.77 -5.48 -15.73
N LEU A 143 5.08 -5.56 -15.60
CA LEU A 143 5.78 -5.45 -14.32
C LEU A 143 6.22 -3.98 -14.16
N ALA A 144 5.85 -3.37 -13.05
CA ALA A 144 6.36 -2.08 -12.63
C ALA A 144 7.11 -2.24 -11.30
N GLU A 145 8.39 -1.89 -11.30
CA GLU A 145 9.21 -1.83 -10.09
C GLU A 145 9.21 -0.41 -9.54
N VAL A 146 8.60 -0.22 -8.36
CA VAL A 146 8.44 1.09 -7.74
C VAL A 146 9.17 1.12 -6.40
N TYR A 147 10.00 2.13 -6.20
CA TYR A 147 10.64 2.40 -4.93
C TYR A 147 9.97 3.57 -4.22
N GLU A 148 9.58 3.35 -2.97
CA GLU A 148 8.96 4.34 -2.09
C GLU A 148 9.84 4.58 -0.87
N LYS A 149 10.04 5.86 -0.54
CA LYS A 149 10.71 6.26 0.71
C LYS A 149 10.02 7.46 1.33
N ALA A 150 9.66 7.34 2.61
CA ALA A 150 9.16 8.46 3.39
C ALA A 150 10.20 9.60 3.42
N ALA A 151 9.76 10.82 3.12
CA ALA A 151 10.63 11.98 3.19
C ALA A 151 10.93 12.32 4.65
N ASN A 152 12.20 12.40 5.03
CA ASN A 152 12.62 12.81 6.38
C ASN A 152 12.50 14.35 6.59
N ARG A 153 11.56 15.01 5.91
CA ARG A 153 11.38 16.47 5.97
C ARG A 153 9.91 16.82 6.18
N PRO A 154 9.57 17.69 7.15
CA PRO A 154 8.21 18.18 7.30
C PRO A 154 7.81 18.97 6.07
N GLY A 155 6.70 18.58 5.43
CA GLY A 155 6.15 19.25 4.25
C GLY A 155 6.66 18.77 2.88
N VAL A 156 7.47 17.71 2.82
CA VAL A 156 7.86 17.07 1.55
C VAL A 156 7.08 15.76 1.39
N GLN A 157 6.43 15.59 0.23
CA GLN A 157 5.69 14.38 -0.12
C GLN A 157 6.67 13.21 -0.40
N GLU A 158 6.21 11.97 -0.23
CA GLU A 158 6.97 10.72 -0.39
C GLU A 158 7.86 10.72 -1.64
N ILE A 159 9.07 10.16 -1.51
CA ILE A 159 9.96 9.95 -2.65
C ILE A 159 9.50 8.68 -3.35
N LEU A 160 8.87 8.87 -4.52
CA LEU A 160 8.50 7.79 -5.43
C LEU A 160 9.45 7.77 -6.62
N LYS A 161 9.96 6.59 -6.95
CA LYS A 161 10.81 6.37 -8.11
C LYS A 161 10.35 5.13 -8.87
N LEU A 162 10.15 5.27 -10.18
CA LEU A 162 9.93 4.15 -11.08
C LEU A 162 11.33 3.63 -11.47
N ASN A 163 11.63 2.39 -11.11
CA ASN A 163 12.91 1.78 -11.45
C ASN A 163 12.84 1.10 -12.81
N GLU A 164 11.80 0.32 -13.04
CA GLU A 164 11.61 -0.46 -14.26
C GLU A 164 10.14 -0.60 -14.61
N PHE A 165 9.83 -0.64 -15.91
CA PHE A 165 8.49 -0.90 -16.43
C PHE A 165 8.58 -1.78 -17.68
N VAL A 166 8.15 -3.03 -17.59
CA VAL A 166 8.35 -4.05 -18.64
C VAL A 166 7.06 -4.78 -18.95
N ARG A 167 6.76 -4.98 -20.24
CA ARG A 167 5.67 -5.86 -20.69
C ARG A 167 6.08 -7.32 -20.51
N LEU A 168 5.28 -8.09 -19.79
CA LEU A 168 5.49 -9.52 -19.61
C LEU A 168 4.89 -10.30 -20.78
N LEU A 169 5.70 -11.16 -21.39
CA LEU A 169 5.24 -12.10 -22.40
C LEU A 169 4.70 -13.35 -21.70
N LYS A 170 3.48 -13.76 -22.05
CA LYS A 170 2.94 -15.04 -21.60
C LYS A 170 3.75 -16.14 -22.29
N SER A 171 4.43 -16.97 -21.49
CA SER A 171 5.01 -18.22 -21.98
C SER A 171 3.83 -19.13 -22.37
N SER A 172 3.80 -19.53 -23.65
CA SER A 172 2.72 -20.35 -24.23
C SER A 172 2.93 -21.83 -23.99
#